data_AF-A0A3S3QV43-F1
#
_entry.id   AF-A0A3S3QV43-F1
#
_cell.length_a   1.000
_cell.length_b   1.000
_cell.length_c   1.000
_cell.angle_alpha   90.00
_cell.angle_beta   90.00
_cell.angle_gamma   90.00
#
_symmetry.space_group_name_H-M   'P 1'
#
loop_
_entity.id
_entity.type
_entity.pdbx_description
1 polymer ?
#
loop_
_entity_poly.entity_id
_entity_poly.type
_entity_poly.pdbx_seq_one_letter_code
_entity_poly.pdbx_strand_id
1 'polypeptide(L)' 'MNAHTPTVTVGELPASKKVHKPGQLHPGLRVPMREISVHPSAGEPPVTVYDSSGPYTDATVKTEIERGLPRL' A
#
# COMPACT_ATOMS: atom_id res chain seq x y z
N MET A 1 -21.05 -21.07 -17.12
CA MET A 1 -21.10 -19.84 -16.30
C MET A 1 -19.92 -18.98 -16.73
N ASN A 2 -20.16 -17.80 -17.29
CA ASN A 2 -19.06 -16.86 -17.55
C ASN A 2 -18.78 -16.16 -16.23
N ALA A 3 -17.62 -16.43 -15.62
CA ALA A 3 -17.21 -15.73 -14.41
C ALA A 3 -16.87 -14.28 -14.77
N HIS A 4 -17.56 -13.32 -14.15
CA HIS A 4 -17.21 -11.91 -14.25
C HIS A 4 -16.26 -11.56 -13.11
N THR A 5 -15.05 -11.09 -13.44
CA THR A 5 -14.12 -10.55 -12.45
C THR A 5 -14.71 -9.27 -11.85
N PRO A 6 -14.82 -9.17 -10.52
CA PRO A 6 -15.41 -7.99 -9.89
C PRO A 6 -14.47 -6.79 -10.01
N THR A 7 -15.05 -5.60 -10.19
CA THR A 7 -14.33 -4.33 -10.08
C THR A 7 -14.17 -3.99 -8.61
N VAL A 8 -12.93 -3.69 -8.19
CA VAL A 8 -12.60 -3.32 -6.81
C VAL A 8 -11.86 -1.97 -6.79
N THR A 9 -11.98 -1.25 -5.69
CA THR A 9 -11.24 0.01 -5.49
C THR A 9 -9.75 -0.28 -5.33
N VAL A 10 -8.93 0.40 -6.12
CA VAL A 10 -7.47 0.30 -6.08
C VAL A 10 -6.87 1.71 -6.16
N GLY A 11 -5.59 1.82 -5.84
CA GLY A 11 -4.82 3.06 -5.90
C GLY A 11 -4.55 3.67 -4.53
N GLU A 12 -3.66 4.66 -4.51
CA GLU A 12 -3.24 5.33 -3.28
C GLU A 12 -4.43 6.00 -2.58
N LEU A 13 -4.44 5.93 -1.24
CA LEU A 13 -5.43 6.66 -0.45
C LEU A 13 -5.11 8.16 -0.47
N PRO A 14 -6.12 9.05 -0.41
CA PRO A 14 -5.93 10.50 -0.56
C PRO A 14 -4.81 11.07 0.31
N ALA A 15 -3.98 11.93 -0.29
CA ALA A 15 -2.84 12.60 0.35
C ALA A 15 -1.82 11.66 1.02
N SER A 16 -1.83 10.37 0.66
CA SER A 16 -0.94 9.39 1.28
C SER A 16 -0.28 8.48 0.27
N LYS A 17 0.86 7.91 0.66
CA LYS A 17 1.63 6.95 -0.15
C LYS A 17 1.95 5.73 0.66
N LYS A 18 1.94 4.55 0.02
CA LYS A 18 2.43 3.31 0.62
C LYS A 18 3.93 3.43 0.84
N VAL A 19 4.39 3.07 2.04
CA VAL A 19 5.82 2.96 2.35
C VAL A 19 6.10 1.63 3.05
N HIS A 20 7.32 1.13 2.94
CA HIS A 20 7.72 -0.13 3.56
C HIS A 20 8.89 0.11 4.51
N LYS A 21 8.78 -0.39 5.75
CA LYS A 21 9.89 -0.41 6.70
C LYS A 21 10.62 -1.76 6.63
N PRO A 22 11.97 -1.78 6.56
CA PRO A 22 12.72 -3.03 6.49
C PRO A 22 12.74 -3.75 7.85
N GLY A 23 12.79 -5.09 7.83
CA GLY A 23 13.08 -5.89 9.01
C GLY A 23 14.57 -5.83 9.39
N GLN A 24 14.87 -5.89 10.70
CA GLN A 24 16.26 -5.95 11.19
C GLN A 24 16.81 -7.38 11.20
N LEU A 25 16.08 -8.32 11.81
CA LEU A 25 16.47 -9.73 11.87
C LEU A 25 16.29 -10.45 10.52
N HIS A 26 15.28 -10.04 9.76
CA HIS A 26 14.95 -10.59 8.46
C HIS A 26 14.95 -9.46 7.43
N PRO A 27 16.08 -9.16 6.77
CA PRO A 27 16.23 -8.01 5.87
C PRO A 27 15.31 -8.03 4.65
N GLY A 28 14.81 -9.21 4.27
CA GLY A 28 13.83 -9.37 3.18
C GLY A 28 12.42 -8.87 3.53
N LEU A 29 12.11 -8.65 4.82
CA LEU A 29 10.80 -8.16 5.23
C LEU A 29 10.58 -6.71 4.82
N ARG A 30 9.41 -6.45 4.26
CA ARG A 30 8.90 -5.12 3.89
C ARG A 30 7.58 -4.87 4.61
N VAL A 31 7.63 -4.27 5.79
CA VAL A 31 6.45 -4.04 6.63
C VAL A 31 5.65 -2.86 6.09
N PRO A 32 4.38 -3.04 5.69
CA PRO A 32 3.60 -2.00 5.03
C PRO A 32 3.10 -0.95 6.04
N MET A 33 3.34 0.31 5.69
CA MET A 33 2.80 1.49 6.35
C MET A 33 2.29 2.45 5.27
N ARG A 34 1.63 3.54 5.67
CA ARG A 34 1.39 4.67 4.76
C ARG A 34 1.82 5.98 5.41
N GLU A 35 2.36 6.88 4.60
CA GLU A 35 2.73 8.23 5.01
C GLU A 35 1.69 9.22 4.48
N ILE A 36 1.15 10.06 5.36
CA ILE A 36 0.18 11.10 5.02
C ILE A 36 0.92 12.44 4.97
N SER A 37 0.85 13.10 3.83
CA SER A 37 1.40 14.44 3.66
C SER A 37 0.60 15.46 4.46
N VAL A 38 1.29 16.28 5.23
CA VAL A 38 0.73 17.48 5.86
C VAL A 38 0.88 18.69 4.94
N HIS A 39 0.20 19.79 5.25
CA HIS A 39 0.38 21.02 4.49
C HIS A 39 1.82 21.55 4.69
N PRO A 40 2.51 22.02 3.63
CA PRO A 40 3.91 22.46 3.74
C PRO A 40 4.15 23.57 4.79
N SER A 41 3.17 24.44 5.02
CA SER A 41 3.28 25.52 6.02
C SER A 41 3.34 25.03 7.47
N ALA A 42 2.97 23.76 7.74
CA ALA A 42 3.11 23.19 9.07
C ALA A 42 4.60 22.95 9.42
N GLY A 43 5.47 22.77 8.42
CA GLY A 43 6.88 22.46 8.65
C GLY A 43 7.13 21.11 9.33
N GLU A 44 6.12 20.23 9.32
CA GLU A 44 6.16 18.91 9.96
C GLU A 44 6.45 17.81 8.93
N PRO A 45 7.10 16.72 9.35
CA PRO A 45 7.26 15.55 8.48
C PRO A 45 5.91 14.84 8.23
N PRO A 46 5.80 14.01 7.18
CA PRO A 46 4.62 13.19 6.95
C PRO A 46 4.29 12.27 8.14
N VAL A 47 3.01 12.07 8.42
CA VAL A 47 2.55 11.19 9.50
C VAL A 47 2.55 9.75 9.00
N THR A 48 3.38 8.90 9.60
CA THR A 48 3.38 7.45 9.31
C THR A 48 2.29 6.75 10.13
N VAL A 49 1.41 6.00 9.48
CA VAL A 49 0.35 5.22 10.13
C VAL A 49 0.33 3.77 9.64
N TYR A 50 -0.26 2.90 10.45
CA TYR A 50 -0.50 1.51 10.07
C TYR A 50 -1.38 1.42 8.82
N ASP A 51 -1.09 0.46 7.94
CA ASP A 51 -1.81 0.29 6.69
C ASP A 51 -2.10 -1.19 6.35
N SER A 52 -3.32 -1.62 6.63
CA SER A 52 -3.83 -2.97 6.35
C SER A 52 -4.37 -3.16 4.92
N SER A 53 -4.29 -2.15 4.05
CA SER A 53 -4.87 -2.24 2.70
C SER A 53 -4.12 -3.17 1.73
N GLY A 54 -2.91 -3.62 2.10
CA GLY A 54 -2.13 -4.54 1.27
C GLY A 54 -1.72 -3.95 -0.10
N PRO A 55 -1.50 -4.79 -1.13
CA PRO A 55 -1.09 -4.33 -2.46
C PRO A 55 -2.12 -3.50 -3.23
N TYR A 56 -3.38 -3.47 -2.79
CA TYR A 56 -4.45 -2.75 -3.48
C TYR A 56 -4.25 -1.22 -3.51
N THR A 57 -3.48 -0.68 -2.57
CA THR A 57 -3.11 0.75 -2.51
C THR A 57 -1.67 1.02 -2.89
N ASP A 58 -0.92 -0.02 -3.27
CA ASP A 58 0.47 0.12 -3.71
C ASP A 58 0.52 0.38 -5.21
N ALA A 59 0.88 1.60 -5.59
CA ALA A 59 0.98 2.02 -6.99
C ALA A 59 2.00 1.21 -7.82
N THR A 60 2.89 0.46 -7.15
CA THR A 60 3.91 -0.37 -7.81
C THR A 60 3.45 -1.81 -8.08
N VAL A 61 2.29 -2.22 -7.55
CA VAL A 61 1.78 -3.59 -7.68
C VAL A 61 0.50 -3.62 -8.51
N LYS A 62 0.52 -4.40 -9.59
CA LYS A 62 -0.69 -4.69 -10.36
C LYS A 62 -1.46 -5.84 -9.70
N THR A 63 -2.65 -5.56 -9.18
CA THR A 63 -3.53 -6.57 -8.58
C THR A 63 -4.46 -7.20 -9.62
N GLU A 64 -4.43 -8.52 -9.75
CA GLU A 64 -5.33 -9.29 -10.62
C GLU A 64 -6.00 -10.41 -9.81
N ILE A 65 -7.31 -10.29 -9.55
CA ILE A 65 -8.05 -11.18 -8.63
C ILE A 65 -7.92 -12.64 -9.04
N GLU A 66 -8.05 -12.95 -10.33
CA GLU A 66 -7.95 -14.29 -10.90
C GLU A 66 -6.57 -14.94 -10.69
N ARG A 67 -5.52 -14.14 -10.45
CA ARG A 67 -4.15 -14.62 -10.22
C ARG A 67 -3.77 -14.66 -8.73
N GLY A 68 -4.59 -14.06 -7.87
CA GLY A 68 -4.28 -13.83 -6.48
C GLY A 68 -3.17 -12.78 -6.26
N LEU A 69 -2.85 -12.55 -4.99
CA LEU A 69 -1.77 -11.64 -4.60
C LEU A 69 -0.41 -12.35 -4.60
N PRO A 70 0.70 -11.58 -4.71
CA PRO A 70 2.05 -12.13 -4.55
C PRO A 70 2.23 -12.86 -3.22
N ARG A 71 2.91 -14.02 -3.26
CA ARG A 71 3.35 -14.76 -2.07
C ARG A 71 4.75 -14.28 -1.71
N LEU A 72 4.81 -13.23 -0.88
CA LEU A 72 6.04 -12.57 -0.45
C LEU A 72 6.82 -13.38 0.58
#